data_AF-A0A3D3UX65-F1
#
_entry.id   AF-A0A3D3UX65-F1
#
_cell.length_a   1.000
_cell.length_b   1.000
_cell.length_c   1.000
_cell.angle_alpha   90.00
_cell.angle_beta   90.00
_cell.angle_gamma   90.00
#
_symmetry.space_group_name_H-M   'P 1'
#
loop_
_entity.id
_entity.type
_entity.pdbx_description
1 polymer ?
#
loop_
_entity_poly.entity_id
_entity_poly.type
_entity_poly.pdbx_seq_one_letter_code
_entity_poly.pdbx_strand_id
1 'polypeptide(L)'
;MEESEFEQQIKEYEDTMFGLILYHETSPKWVQKLQKTSYKNMKRRGEKALKNAKRILLDAKKSKTVQNQFEYFEWPIIIDEMRFRIDLLLSCYQQLFPERPKEKPLEKEEIVSLRNEAMSRLPY
;
A
#
# COMPACT_ATOMS: atom_id res chain seq x y z
N MET A 1 -18.70 -6.54 -10.73
CA MET A 1 -18.05 -6.21 -9.45
C MET A 1 -19.13 -5.80 -8.47
N GLU A 2 -19.22 -6.49 -7.35
CA GLU A 2 -20.16 -6.17 -6.27
C GLU A 2 -19.60 -5.07 -5.36
N GLU A 3 -20.46 -4.38 -4.60
CA GLU A 3 -20.02 -3.33 -3.65
C GLU A 3 -19.04 -3.87 -2.60
N SER A 4 -19.30 -5.09 -2.11
CA SER A 4 -18.46 -5.81 -1.14
C SER A 4 -17.07 -6.11 -1.69
N GLU A 5 -17.00 -6.54 -2.95
CA GLU A 5 -15.76 -6.81 -3.67
C GLU A 5 -14.94 -5.52 -3.85
N PHE A 6 -15.59 -4.42 -4.22
CA PHE A 6 -14.92 -3.13 -4.39
C PHE A 6 -14.40 -2.56 -3.06
N GLU A 7 -15.16 -2.72 -1.98
CA GLU A 7 -14.72 -2.34 -0.63
C GLU A 7 -13.50 -3.15 -0.18
N GLN A 8 -13.45 -4.45 -0.51
CA GLN A 8 -12.30 -5.30 -0.25
C GLN A 8 -11.07 -4.86 -1.06
N GLN A 9 -11.24 -4.54 -2.35
CA GLN A 9 -10.15 -4.02 -3.18
C GLN A 9 -9.58 -2.70 -2.66
N ILE A 10 -10.43 -1.80 -2.13
CA ILE A 10 -9.96 -0.57 -1.48
C ILE A 10 -9.03 -0.90 -0.31
N LYS A 11 -9.43 -1.82 0.58
CA LYS A 11 -8.62 -2.21 1.75
C LYS A 11 -7.29 -2.83 1.33
N GLU A 12 -7.31 -3.74 0.36
CA GLU A 12 -6.09 -4.37 -0.17
C GLU A 12 -5.14 -3.35 -0.79
N TYR A 13 -5.70 -2.34 -1.49
CA TYR A 13 -4.89 -1.28 -2.06
C TYR A 13 -4.36 -0.31 -1.00
N GLU A 14 -5.11 -0.04 0.07
CA GLU A 14 -4.60 0.71 1.24
C GLU A 14 -3.40 0.01 1.88
N ASP A 15 -3.51 -1.31 2.06
CA ASP A 15 -2.42 -2.15 2.55
C ASP A 15 -1.21 -2.11 1.63
N THR A 16 -1.45 -2.17 0.31
CA THR A 16 -0.40 -2.04 -0.69
C THR A 16 0.30 -0.67 -0.60
N MET A 17 -0.48 0.41 -0.43
CA MET A 17 0.06 1.77 -0.29
C MET A 17 0.85 1.94 1.01
N PHE A 18 0.42 1.29 2.09
CA PHE A 18 1.17 1.26 3.33
C PHE A 18 2.48 0.46 3.17
N GLY A 19 2.44 -0.71 2.54
CA GLY A 19 3.65 -1.48 2.26
C GLY A 19 4.62 -0.72 1.33
N LEU A 20 4.14 0.13 0.41
CA LEU A 20 5.00 1.04 -0.37
C LEU A 20 5.75 2.05 0.53
N ILE A 21 5.10 2.55 1.59
CA ILE A 21 5.74 3.41 2.58
C ILE A 21 6.82 2.62 3.34
N LEU A 22 6.49 1.42 3.83
CA LEU A 22 7.44 0.54 4.49
C LEU A 22 8.65 0.25 3.60
N TYR A 23 8.42 -0.04 2.32
CA TYR A 23 9.48 -0.28 1.34
C TYR A 23 10.42 0.92 1.19
N HIS A 24 9.87 2.13 1.13
CA HIS A 24 10.67 3.35 1.05
C HIS A 24 11.45 3.59 2.35
N GLU A 25 10.81 3.51 3.52
CA GLU A 25 11.45 3.76 4.81
C GLU A 25 12.53 2.73 5.13
N THR A 26 12.30 1.47 4.78
CA THR A 26 13.28 0.38 4.92
C THR A 26 14.28 0.31 3.77
N SER A 27 14.23 1.17 2.76
CA SER A 27 15.31 1.24 1.77
C SER A 27 16.55 1.95 2.33
N PRO A 28 17.79 1.61 1.90
CA PRO A 28 18.97 2.39 2.25
C PRO A 28 18.83 3.86 1.85
N LYS A 29 19.42 4.80 2.61
CA LYS A 29 19.28 6.25 2.34
C LYS A 29 19.68 6.66 0.92
N TRP A 30 20.68 5.99 0.32
CA TRP A 30 21.10 6.28 -1.05
C TRP A 30 20.05 5.81 -2.07
N VAL A 31 19.43 4.63 -1.86
CA VAL A 31 18.30 4.13 -2.66
C VAL A 31 17.10 5.07 -2.53
N GLN A 32 16.76 5.50 -1.31
CA GLN A 32 15.67 6.45 -1.07
C GLN A 32 15.85 7.75 -1.87
N LYS A 33 17.09 8.26 -1.93
CA LYS A 33 17.40 9.47 -2.72
C LYS A 33 17.20 9.23 -4.22
N LEU A 34 17.69 8.12 -4.76
CA LEU A 34 17.53 7.76 -6.18
C LEU A 34 16.05 7.58 -6.56
N GLN A 35 15.27 6.94 -5.69
CA GLN A 35 13.87 6.63 -5.93
C GLN A 35 12.91 7.74 -5.50
N LYS A 36 13.39 8.84 -4.91
CA LYS A 36 12.55 9.88 -4.27
C LYS A 36 11.43 10.38 -5.17
N THR A 37 11.75 10.68 -6.44
CA THR A 37 10.75 11.18 -7.41
C THR A 37 9.76 10.09 -7.80
N SER A 38 10.24 8.87 -8.05
CA SER A 38 9.38 7.73 -8.40
C SER A 38 8.42 7.38 -7.26
N TYR A 39 8.93 7.27 -6.03
CA TYR A 39 8.14 7.04 -4.83
C TYR A 39 7.06 8.12 -4.64
N LYS A 40 7.43 9.41 -4.72
CA LYS A 40 6.46 10.51 -4.62
C LYS A 40 5.35 10.41 -5.67
N ASN A 41 5.71 10.07 -6.92
CA ASN A 41 4.75 9.92 -8.01
C ASN A 41 3.83 8.71 -7.82
N MET A 42 4.35 7.57 -7.36
CA MET A 42 3.56 6.38 -7.03
C MET A 42 2.62 6.66 -5.85
N LYS A 43 3.15 7.23 -4.76
CA LYS A 43 2.37 7.62 -3.57
C LYS A 43 1.21 8.54 -3.94
N ARG A 44 1.48 9.62 -4.68
CA ARG A 44 0.45 10.57 -5.12
C ARG A 44 -0.61 9.93 -6.01
N ARG A 45 -0.22 9.03 -6.93
CA ARG A 45 -1.17 8.33 -7.81
C ARG A 45 -2.06 7.38 -7.00
N GLY A 46 -1.47 6.62 -6.08
CA GLY A 46 -2.21 5.70 -5.21
C GLY A 46 -3.16 6.42 -4.27
N GLU A 47 -2.73 7.51 -3.62
CA GLU A 47 -3.61 8.35 -2.78
C GLU A 47 -4.78 8.93 -3.56
N LYS A 48 -4.53 9.40 -4.80
CA LYS A 48 -5.59 9.90 -5.68
C LYS A 48 -6.58 8.79 -6.06
N ALA A 49 -6.08 7.60 -6.38
CA ALA A 49 -6.90 6.44 -6.71
C ALA A 49 -7.77 6.03 -5.51
N LEU A 50 -7.19 5.87 -4.32
CA LEU A 50 -7.92 5.57 -3.09
C LEU A 50 -9.00 6.60 -2.78
N LYS A 51 -8.69 7.90 -2.90
CA LYS A 51 -9.67 8.97 -2.70
C LYS A 51 -10.84 8.85 -3.69
N ASN A 52 -10.54 8.56 -4.95
CA ASN A 52 -11.57 8.37 -5.96
C ASN A 52 -12.41 7.12 -5.68
N ALA A 53 -11.79 5.97 -5.37
CA ALA A 53 -12.48 4.72 -5.06
C ALA A 53 -13.41 4.88 -3.86
N LYS A 54 -12.93 5.47 -2.75
CA LYS A 54 -13.76 5.77 -1.58
C LYS A 54 -14.95 6.66 -1.89
N ARG A 55 -14.79 7.63 -2.80
CA ARG A 55 -15.89 8.48 -3.26
C ARG A 55 -16.93 7.67 -4.04
N ILE A 56 -16.50 6.79 -4.95
CA ILE A 56 -17.40 5.92 -5.72
C ILE A 56 -18.19 5.02 -4.76
N LEU A 57 -17.52 4.39 -3.79
CA LEU A 57 -18.16 3.56 -2.78
C LEU A 57 -19.18 4.35 -1.94
N LEU A 58 -18.83 5.58 -1.52
CA LEU A 58 -19.75 6.45 -0.78
C LEU A 58 -20.99 6.82 -1.61
N ASP A 59 -20.82 7.08 -2.91
CA ASP A 59 -21.92 7.37 -3.82
C ASP A 59 -22.82 6.13 -4.02
N ALA A 60 -22.24 4.93 -4.11
CA ALA A 60 -22.97 3.66 -4.13
C ALA A 60 -23.86 3.49 -2.89
N LYS A 61 -23.27 3.68 -1.70
CA LYS A 61 -23.96 3.62 -0.40
C LYS A 61 -25.09 4.65 -0.26
N LYS A 62 -25.05 5.72 -1.05
CA LYS A 62 -26.11 6.74 -1.15
C LYS A 62 -27.14 6.41 -2.23
N SER A 63 -27.18 5.17 -2.71
CA SER A 63 -28.10 4.69 -3.75
C SER A 63 -27.97 5.43 -5.08
N LYS A 64 -26.79 6.01 -5.37
CA LYS A 64 -26.52 6.58 -6.69
C LYS A 64 -26.09 5.48 -7.65
N THR A 65 -26.50 5.57 -8.91
CA THR A 65 -26.05 4.67 -9.95
C THR A 65 -24.55 4.88 -10.24
N VAL A 66 -23.72 3.93 -9.81
CA VAL A 66 -22.26 3.98 -9.99
C VAL A 66 -21.70 2.74 -10.70
N GLN A 67 -22.54 1.86 -11.24
CA GLN A 67 -22.14 0.60 -11.89
C GLN A 67 -20.97 0.78 -12.87
N ASN A 68 -21.08 1.74 -13.78
CA ASN A 68 -20.03 2.05 -14.76
C ASN A 68 -18.74 2.54 -14.10
N GLN A 69 -18.84 3.23 -12.96
CA GLN A 69 -17.65 3.70 -12.24
C GLN A 69 -16.91 2.54 -11.57
N PHE A 70 -17.61 1.50 -11.11
CA PHE A 70 -16.95 0.27 -10.65
C PHE A 70 -16.28 -0.49 -11.80
N GLU A 71 -16.97 -0.61 -12.94
CA GLU A 71 -16.48 -1.37 -14.09
C GLU A 71 -15.23 -0.75 -14.73
N TYR A 72 -15.17 0.57 -14.82
CA TYR A 72 -14.05 1.29 -15.46
C TYR A 72 -13.02 1.82 -14.47
N PHE A 73 -13.10 1.47 -13.18
CA PHE A 73 -12.10 1.91 -12.22
C PHE A 73 -10.79 1.13 -12.40
N GLU A 74 -9.68 1.85 -12.61
CA GLU A 74 -8.36 1.25 -12.74
C GLU A 74 -7.46 1.64 -11.56
N TRP A 75 -6.90 0.62 -10.92
CA TRP A 75 -5.89 0.78 -9.88
C TRP A 75 -4.53 1.10 -10.52
N PRO A 76 -3.78 2.08 -10.00
CA PRO A 76 -2.42 2.31 -10.45
C PRO A 76 -1.54 1.08 -10.25
N ILE A 77 -0.86 0.66 -11.31
CA ILE A 77 -0.03 -0.55 -11.34
C ILE A 77 1.22 -0.37 -10.47
N ILE A 78 1.52 -1.41 -9.68
CA ILE A 78 2.78 -1.60 -8.97
C ILE A 78 3.41 -2.87 -9.54
N ILE A 79 4.65 -2.77 -10.00
CA ILE A 79 5.36 -3.88 -10.66
C ILE A 79 5.54 -5.08 -9.71
N ASP A 80 5.48 -6.30 -10.25
CA ASP A 80 5.42 -7.54 -9.47
C ASP A 80 6.57 -7.70 -8.46
N GLU A 81 7.81 -7.38 -8.86
CA GLU A 81 8.96 -7.46 -7.95
C GLU A 81 8.81 -6.52 -6.74
N MET A 82 8.31 -5.31 -6.99
CA MET A 82 8.04 -4.35 -5.92
C MET A 82 6.86 -4.83 -5.07
N ARG A 83 5.83 -5.38 -5.70
CA ARG A 83 4.65 -5.91 -5.03
C ARG A 83 5.02 -7.03 -4.07
N PHE A 84 5.84 -7.98 -4.51
CA PHE A 84 6.36 -9.05 -3.65
C PHE A 84 7.07 -8.51 -2.41
N ARG A 85 7.96 -7.53 -2.57
CA ARG A 85 8.69 -6.91 -1.44
C ARG A 85 7.75 -6.14 -0.50
N ILE A 86 6.76 -5.45 -1.05
CA ILE A 86 5.72 -4.73 -0.30
C ILE A 86 4.92 -5.72 0.56
N ASP A 87 4.44 -6.81 -0.03
CA ASP A 87 3.62 -7.81 0.65
C ASP A 87 4.44 -8.52 1.75
N LEU A 88 5.72 -8.82 1.48
CA LEU A 88 6.64 -9.37 2.47
C LEU A 88 6.81 -8.42 3.67
N LEU A 89 7.14 -7.15 3.41
CA LEU A 89 7.31 -6.15 4.48
C LEU A 89 6.03 -5.93 5.28
N LEU A 90 4.89 -5.89 4.60
CA LEU A 90 3.59 -5.74 5.26
C LEU A 90 3.32 -6.90 6.22
N SER A 91 3.53 -8.14 5.78
CA SER A 91 3.34 -9.32 6.62
C SER A 91 4.25 -9.32 7.85
N CYS A 92 5.52 -8.93 7.66
CA CYS A 92 6.49 -8.83 8.75
C CYS A 92 6.09 -7.71 9.74
N TYR A 93 5.62 -6.56 9.22
CA TYR A 93 5.18 -5.44 10.05
C TYR A 93 3.97 -5.83 10.90
N GLN A 94 2.96 -6.48 10.32
CA GLN A 94 1.76 -6.92 11.05
C GLN A 94 2.09 -7.91 12.17
N GLN A 95 3.10 -8.76 11.98
CA GLN A 95 3.56 -9.69 13.00
C GLN A 95 4.37 -9.01 14.11
N LEU A 96 5.29 -8.10 13.76
CA LEU A 96 6.16 -7.45 14.72
C LEU A 96 5.44 -6.34 15.51
N PHE A 97 4.50 -5.66 14.87
CA PHE A 97 3.87 -4.43 15.40
C PHE A 97 2.34 -4.44 15.21
N PRO A 98 1.60 -5.44 15.74
CA PRO A 98 0.18 -5.63 15.46
C PRO A 98 -0.72 -4.46 15.88
N GLU A 99 -0.32 -3.72 16.93
CA GLU A 99 -1.09 -2.60 17.47
C GLU A 99 -0.57 -1.23 17.02
N ARG A 100 0.49 -1.19 16.19
CA ARG A 100 1.10 0.07 15.77
C ARG A 100 0.26 0.74 14.68
N PRO A 101 -0.05 2.04 14.81
CA PRO A 101 -0.74 2.79 13.75
C PRO A 101 0.10 2.91 12.48
N LYS A 102 -0.54 2.66 11.33
CA LYS A 102 0.10 2.70 9.99
C LYS A 102 0.52 4.11 9.57
N GLU A 103 -0.05 5.15 10.17
CA GLU A 103 0.23 6.55 9.83
C GLU A 103 1.51 7.08 10.46
N LYS A 104 2.05 6.38 11.46
CA LYS A 104 3.28 6.78 12.15
C LYS A 104 4.51 6.26 11.38
N PRO A 105 5.47 7.14 11.02
CA PRO A 105 6.75 6.71 10.48
C PRO A 105 7.44 5.70 11.40
N LEU A 106 8.24 4.79 10.84
CA LEU A 106 9.01 3.83 11.64
C LEU A 106 10.14 4.54 12.41
N GLU A 107 10.34 4.12 13.65
CA GLU A 107 11.55 4.45 14.41
C GLU A 107 12.74 3.64 13.88
N LYS A 108 13.96 4.09 14.21
CA LYS A 108 15.19 3.49 13.66
C LYS A 108 15.30 2.00 14.02
N GLU A 109 14.97 1.64 15.25
CA GLU A 109 14.99 0.27 15.77
C GLU A 109 13.95 -0.61 15.07
N GLU A 110 12.79 -0.04 14.75
CA GLU A 110 11.72 -0.73 14.03
C GLU A 110 12.12 -1.00 12.58
N ILE A 111 12.77 -0.03 11.93
CA ILE A 111 13.33 -0.23 10.58
C ILE A 111 14.32 -1.40 10.56
N VAL A 112 15.20 -1.49 11.56
CA VAL A 112 16.18 -2.58 11.64
C VAL A 112 15.49 -3.92 11.87
N SER A 113 14.55 -3.97 12.82
CA SER A 113 13.81 -5.20 13.14
C SER A 113 13.02 -5.72 11.93
N LEU A 114 12.32 -4.81 11.25
CA LEU A 114 11.52 -5.14 10.06
C LEU A 114 12.39 -5.64 8.90
N ARG A 115 13.56 -5.02 8.67
CA ARG A 115 14.51 -5.48 7.66
C ARG A 115 15.04 -6.87 7.97
N ASN A 116 15.44 -7.12 9.21
CA ASN A 116 15.99 -8.42 9.61
C ASN A 116 14.95 -9.53 9.44
N GLU A 117 13.71 -9.27 9.86
CA GLU A 117 12.60 -10.21 9.70
C GLU A 117 12.33 -10.50 8.22
N ALA A 118 12.23 -9.46 7.39
CA ALA A 118 12.01 -9.64 5.95
C ALA A 118 13.16 -10.41 5.28
N MET A 119 14.41 -10.10 5.62
CA MET A 119 15.58 -10.82 5.10
C MET A 119 15.61 -12.30 5.49
N SER A 120 15.12 -12.65 6.68
CA SER A 120 15.05 -14.05 7.13
C SER A 120 14.04 -14.91 6.35
N ARG A 121 13.13 -14.24 5.61
CA ARG A 121 12.03 -14.87 4.85
C ARG A 121 12.23 -14.83 3.34
N LEU A 122 13.30 -14.20 2.85
CA LEU A 122 13.60 -14.21 1.42
C LEU A 122 14.07 -15.63 1.02
N PRO A 123 13.50 -16.22 -0.04
CA PRO A 123 14.04 -17.47 -0.58
C PRO A 123 15.46 -17.20 -1.11
N TYR A 124 16.40 -18.06 -0.70
CA TYR A 124 17.80 -18.04 -1.17
C TYR A 124 17.91 -18.33 -2.66
#